data_AF-A0A7J7W6V2-F1
#
_entry.id   AF-A0A7J7W6V2-F1
#
_cell.length_a   1.000
_cell.length_b   1.000
_cell.length_c   1.000
_cell.angle_alpha   90.00
_cell.angle_beta   90.00
_cell.angle_gamma   90.00
#
_symmetry.space_group_name_H-M   'P 1'
#
loop_
_entity.id
_entity.type
_entity.pdbx_description
1 polymer ?
#
loop_
_entity_poly.entity_id
_entity_poly.type
_entity_poly.pdbx_seq_one_letter_code
_entity_poly.pdbx_strand_id
1 'polypeptide(L)'
;MVSETAKKLFLSVLDAKKLSPSGGKHNFVHREMFKLSSLDATHAALVNKFWHFGGNERSQRFIERYIWTFPTSHLLGPKGTPVSWCLMDQTGELRMGGTVPEYREHGLTCQVAYAQTQTLDNLASPCSPMGIRPTTLPKE
;
A
#
# COMPACT_ATOMS: atom_id res chain seq x y z
N MET A 1 -14.95 -24.44 17.72
CA MET A 1 -13.88 -25.47 17.78
C MET A 1 -13.47 -25.82 16.36
N VAL A 2 -12.24 -25.53 15.94
CA VAL A 2 -11.76 -25.84 14.57
C VAL A 2 -11.59 -27.35 14.43
N SER A 3 -12.24 -27.94 13.42
CA SER A 3 -12.22 -29.39 13.13
C SER A 3 -10.79 -29.90 12.91
N GLU A 4 -10.50 -31.09 13.43
CA GLU A 4 -9.19 -31.73 13.37
C GLU A 4 -8.69 -31.93 11.93
N THR A 5 -9.63 -32.10 10.99
CA THR A 5 -9.38 -32.16 9.55
C THR A 5 -8.84 -30.83 9.01
N ALA A 6 -9.36 -29.70 9.49
CA ALA A 6 -8.90 -28.38 9.08
C ALA A 6 -7.49 -28.10 9.60
N LYS A 7 -7.16 -28.55 10.83
CA LYS A 7 -5.80 -28.46 11.37
C LYS A 7 -4.81 -29.32 10.58
N LYS A 8 -5.21 -30.54 10.19
CA LYS A 8 -4.38 -31.45 9.41
C LYS A 8 -4.11 -30.91 8.01
N LEU A 9 -5.12 -30.30 7.36
CA LEU A 9 -4.95 -29.61 6.08
C LEU A 9 -4.06 -28.37 6.20
N PHE A 10 -4.19 -27.60 7.28
CA PHE A 10 -3.32 -26.44 7.50
C PHE A 10 -1.86 -26.85 7.70
N LEU A 11 -1.62 -27.92 8.45
CA LEU A 11 -0.28 -28.45 8.70
C LEU A 11 0.32 -29.08 7.45
N SER A 12 -0.46 -29.81 6.64
CA SER A 12 0.04 -30.37 5.37
C SER A 12 0.35 -29.30 4.33
N VAL A 13 -0.41 -28.21 4.29
CA VAL A 13 -0.10 -27.04 3.45
C VAL A 13 1.18 -26.33 3.92
N LEU A 14 1.41 -26.26 5.22
CA LEU A 14 2.65 -25.70 5.79
C LEU A 14 3.88 -26.56 5.47
N ASP A 15 3.73 -27.89 5.50
CA ASP A 15 4.81 -28.84 5.19
C ASP A 15 5.12 -28.90 3.68
N ALA A 16 4.08 -28.82 2.83
CA ALA A 16 4.25 -28.74 1.38
C ALA A 16 5.05 -27.49 0.97
N LYS A 17 4.96 -26.40 1.75
CA LYS A 17 5.75 -25.18 1.53
C LYS A 17 7.22 -25.31 1.98
N LYS A 18 7.55 -26.31 2.82
CA LYS A 18 8.93 -26.57 3.30
C LYS A 18 9.74 -27.52 2.41
N LEU A 19 9.12 -28.28 1.51
CA LEU A 19 9.79 -29.35 0.75
C LEU A 19 9.93 -29.08 -0.77
N SER A 20 9.93 -27.81 -1.20
CA SER A 20 10.24 -27.45 -2.59
C SER A 20 11.69 -26.93 -2.74
N PRO A 21 12.62 -27.72 -3.32
CA PRO A 21 13.93 -27.25 -3.75
C PRO A 21 13.87 -26.72 -5.20
N SER A 22 13.11 -25.64 -5.41
CA SER A 22 13.36 -24.65 -6.48
C SER A 22 12.83 -23.27 -6.10
N GLY A 23 12.72 -23.01 -4.80
CA GLY A 23 12.38 -21.70 -4.27
C GLY A 23 13.52 -20.73 -4.51
N GLY A 24 13.49 -20.03 -5.65
CA GLY A 24 14.34 -18.88 -5.87
C GLY A 24 14.32 -17.99 -4.63
N LYS A 25 15.49 -17.50 -4.23
CA LYS A 25 15.71 -16.48 -3.20
C LYS A 25 15.03 -15.12 -3.53
N HIS A 26 13.93 -15.12 -4.28
CA HIS A 26 13.28 -13.92 -4.81
C HIS A 26 12.28 -13.28 -3.84
N ASN A 27 11.87 -13.97 -2.77
CA ASN A 27 10.78 -13.47 -1.90
C ASN A 27 11.25 -12.84 -0.57
N PHE A 28 12.50 -13.06 -0.13
CA PHE A 28 12.99 -12.47 1.11
C PHE A 28 13.79 -11.18 0.87
N VAL A 29 14.64 -11.17 -0.15
CA VAL A 29 15.47 -10.00 -0.53
C VAL A 29 14.59 -8.82 -0.95
N HIS A 30 13.50 -9.08 -1.69
CA HIS A 30 12.58 -8.03 -2.12
C HIS A 30 11.95 -7.30 -0.91
N ARG A 31 11.56 -8.03 0.14
CA ARG A 31 10.89 -7.44 1.31
C ARG A 31 11.80 -6.49 2.11
N GLU A 32 13.11 -6.76 2.16
CA GLU A 32 14.09 -5.86 2.80
C GLU A 32 14.38 -4.62 1.94
N MET A 33 14.27 -4.74 0.62
CA MET A 33 14.50 -3.62 -0.31
C MET A 33 13.36 -2.60 -0.31
N PHE A 34 12.14 -3.00 0.06
CA PHE A 34 10.98 -2.12 0.05
C PHE A 34 10.48 -1.80 1.46
N LYS A 35 10.51 -0.52 1.82
CA LYS A 35 10.03 -0.03 3.11
C LYS A 35 8.63 0.56 2.98
N LEU A 36 7.70 0.07 3.80
CA LEU A 36 6.37 0.68 3.93
C LEU A 36 6.47 2.04 4.64
N SER A 37 5.79 3.04 4.09
CA SER A 37 5.70 4.38 4.66
C SER A 37 4.41 5.09 4.21
N SER A 38 4.11 6.26 4.79
CA SER A 38 2.96 7.12 4.44
C SER A 38 3.35 8.14 3.38
N LEU A 39 2.51 8.35 2.35
CA LEU A 39 2.82 9.38 1.35
C LEU A 39 2.90 10.77 2.00
N ASP A 40 3.83 11.56 1.49
CA ASP A 40 3.91 13.00 1.71
C ASP A 40 3.49 13.77 0.44
N ALA A 41 3.04 15.02 0.60
CA ALA A 41 2.57 15.86 -0.50
C ALA A 41 3.63 16.06 -1.60
N THR A 42 4.93 16.00 -1.25
CA THR A 42 6.05 16.03 -2.21
C THR A 42 5.98 14.92 -3.27
N HIS A 43 5.28 13.81 -2.99
CA HIS A 43 5.11 12.69 -3.90
C HIS A 43 3.89 12.80 -4.81
N ALA A 44 3.05 13.84 -4.66
CA ALA A 44 1.84 14.01 -5.44
C ALA A 44 2.15 14.12 -6.95
N ALA A 45 3.25 14.78 -7.32
CA ALA A 45 3.67 14.89 -8.71
C ALA A 45 3.96 13.52 -9.36
N LEU A 46 4.54 12.58 -8.59
CA LEU A 46 4.81 11.23 -9.07
C LEU A 46 3.50 10.46 -9.32
N VAL A 47 2.59 10.49 -8.35
CA VAL A 47 1.27 9.86 -8.49
C VAL A 47 0.52 10.47 -9.67
N ASN A 48 0.56 11.80 -9.80
CA ASN A 48 -0.09 12.53 -10.89
C ASN A 48 0.44 12.13 -12.27
N LYS A 49 1.74 11.86 -12.38
CA LYS A 49 2.35 11.41 -13.63
C LYS A 49 1.88 10.02 -14.07
N PHE A 50 1.68 9.11 -13.11
CA PHE A 50 1.37 7.70 -13.38
C PHE A 50 -0.11 7.36 -13.30
N TRP A 51 -0.93 8.24 -12.73
CA TRP A 51 -2.37 8.08 -12.68
C TRP A 51 -2.99 8.31 -14.05
N HIS A 52 -3.87 7.41 -14.49
CA HIS A 52 -4.49 7.48 -15.81
C HIS A 52 -5.25 8.79 -16.07
N PHE A 53 -5.86 9.37 -15.03
CA PHE A 53 -6.57 10.65 -15.10
C PHE A 53 -5.71 11.85 -14.70
N GLY A 54 -4.41 11.63 -14.49
CA GLY A 54 -3.46 12.63 -14.04
C GLY A 54 -2.83 13.44 -15.18
N GLY A 55 -1.68 14.05 -14.88
CA GLY A 55 -0.87 14.78 -15.85
C GLY A 55 -1.17 16.28 -15.98
N ASN A 56 -2.01 16.85 -15.12
CA ASN A 56 -2.29 18.28 -15.08
C ASN A 56 -2.24 18.86 -13.65
N GLU A 57 -2.25 20.18 -13.51
CA GLU A 57 -2.19 20.84 -12.20
C GLU A 57 -3.42 20.58 -11.34
N ARG A 58 -4.60 20.47 -11.96
CA ARG A 58 -5.87 20.22 -11.25
C ARG A 58 -5.86 18.83 -10.61
N SER A 59 -5.38 17.81 -11.33
CA SER A 59 -5.24 16.46 -10.81
C SER A 59 -4.15 16.37 -9.75
N GLN A 60 -3.06 17.15 -9.86
CA GLN A 60 -2.06 17.22 -8.78
C GLN A 60 -2.65 17.77 -7.48
N ARG A 61 -3.32 18.93 -7.53
CA ARG A 61 -3.99 19.53 -6.35
C ARG A 61 -5.08 18.63 -5.78
N PHE A 62 -5.67 17.78 -6.60
CA PHE A 62 -6.63 16.77 -6.16
C PHE A 62 -5.93 15.67 -5.37
N ILE A 63 -4.84 15.12 -5.90
CA ILE A 63 -4.03 14.10 -5.21
C ILE A 63 -3.43 14.63 -3.89
N GLU A 64 -2.91 15.87 -3.87
CA GLU A 64 -2.38 16.51 -2.66
C GLU A 64 -3.43 16.54 -1.54
N ARG A 65 -4.69 16.88 -1.88
CA ARG A 65 -5.81 16.83 -0.93
C ARG A 65 -6.04 15.42 -0.41
N TYR A 66 -5.98 14.38 -1.24
CA TYR A 66 -6.13 12.99 -0.75
C TYR A 66 -5.02 12.57 0.19
N ILE A 67 -3.77 12.85 -0.16
CA ILE A 67 -2.61 12.55 0.68
C ILE A 67 -2.76 13.21 2.05
N TRP A 68 -3.32 14.41 2.08
CA TRP A 68 -3.48 15.17 3.30
C TRP A 68 -4.70 14.77 4.13
N THR A 69 -5.81 14.39 3.49
CA THR A 69 -7.07 14.05 4.18
C THR A 69 -7.14 12.60 4.62
N PHE A 70 -6.61 11.66 3.83
CA PHE A 70 -6.81 10.23 4.05
C PHE A 70 -5.50 9.51 4.40
N PRO A 71 -5.58 8.41 5.17
CA PRO A 71 -4.44 7.52 5.36
C PRO A 71 -3.91 7.01 4.01
N THR A 72 -2.60 7.01 3.84
CA THR A 72 -1.95 6.52 2.62
C THR A 72 -0.85 5.53 2.94
N SER A 73 -0.66 4.55 2.05
CA SER A 73 0.43 3.58 2.11
C SER A 73 1.20 3.56 0.80
N HIS A 74 2.52 3.51 0.91
CA HIS A 74 3.41 3.28 -0.22
C HIS A 74 4.62 2.45 0.17
N LEU A 75 5.28 1.90 -0.84
CA LEU A 75 6.57 1.25 -0.74
C LEU A 75 7.64 2.17 -1.31
N LEU A 76 8.66 2.42 -0.52
CA LEU A 76 9.90 3.09 -0.93
C LEU A 76 10.86 2.06 -1.50
N GLY A 77 11.45 2.36 -2.66
CA GLY A 77 12.56 1.58 -3.20
C GLY A 77 13.90 1.93 -2.56
N PRO A 78 15.00 1.30 -3.02
CA PRO A 78 16.34 1.49 -2.46
C PRO A 78 16.85 2.93 -2.47
N LYS A 79 16.34 3.77 -3.39
CA LYS A 79 16.70 5.18 -3.53
C LYS A 79 15.88 6.11 -2.63
N GLY A 80 14.99 5.57 -1.79
CA GLY A 80 14.08 6.36 -0.95
C GLY A 80 12.95 7.04 -1.72
N THR A 81 12.68 6.63 -2.97
CA THR A 81 11.56 7.12 -3.78
C THR A 81 10.40 6.12 -3.76
N PRO A 82 9.13 6.56 -3.79
CA PRO A 82 8.00 5.65 -3.91
C PRO A 82 8.08 4.84 -5.20
N VAL A 83 8.05 3.52 -5.08
CA VAL A 83 8.03 2.59 -6.22
C VAL A 83 6.64 2.03 -6.47
N SER A 84 5.82 1.95 -5.42
CA SER A 84 4.44 1.47 -5.50
C SER A 84 3.59 2.15 -4.43
N TRP A 85 2.35 2.48 -4.75
CA TRP A 85 1.43 3.18 -3.84
C TRP A 85 -0.01 2.77 -4.08
N CYS A 86 -0.87 3.04 -3.09
CA CYS A 86 -2.31 3.11 -3.27
C CYS A 86 -2.87 4.27 -2.45
N LEU A 87 -3.78 5.04 -3.05
CA LEU A 87 -4.61 5.98 -2.29
C LEU A 87 -6.05 5.49 -2.31
N MET A 88 -6.73 5.74 -1.19
CA MET A 88 -8.17 5.59 -1.07
C MET A 88 -8.85 6.83 -1.59
N ASP A 89 -10.06 6.66 -2.11
CA ASP A 89 -10.99 7.76 -2.28
C ASP A 89 -11.84 8.00 -1.01
N GLN A 90 -12.78 8.94 -1.07
CA GLN A 90 -13.70 9.26 0.03
C GLN A 90 -14.67 8.13 0.38
N THR A 91 -14.82 7.13 -0.50
CA THR A 91 -15.66 5.94 -0.26
C THR A 91 -14.88 4.82 0.41
N GLY A 92 -13.56 4.98 0.58
CA GLY A 92 -12.66 3.96 1.09
C GLY A 92 -12.16 2.99 0.03
N GLU A 93 -12.51 3.20 -1.26
CA GLU A 93 -12.03 2.36 -2.35
C GLU A 93 -10.60 2.70 -2.74
N LEU A 94 -9.77 1.67 -2.97
CA LEU A 94 -8.42 1.84 -3.50
C LEU A 94 -8.48 2.16 -5.00
N ARG A 95 -8.35 3.43 -5.37
CA ARG A 95 -8.52 3.87 -6.78
C ARG A 95 -7.29 4.43 -7.45
N MET A 96 -6.35 5.02 -6.71
CA MET A 96 -5.15 5.65 -7.29
C MET A 96 -3.91 4.80 -7.02
N GLY A 97 -4.00 3.51 -7.35
CA GLY A 97 -2.90 2.57 -7.25
C GLY A 97 -1.92 2.72 -8.41
N GLY A 98 -0.62 2.57 -8.14
CA GLY A 98 0.40 2.61 -9.18
C GLY A 98 1.69 1.95 -8.75
N THR A 99 2.42 1.44 -9.73
CA THR A 99 3.80 0.95 -9.57
C THR A 99 4.62 1.49 -10.74
N VAL A 100 5.79 2.05 -10.42
CA VAL A 100 6.69 2.58 -11.44
C VAL A 100 7.13 1.44 -12.38
N PRO A 101 7.33 1.70 -13.68
CA PRO A 101 7.53 0.66 -14.70
C PRO A 101 8.64 -0.33 -14.36
N GLU A 102 9.72 0.14 -13.75
CA GLU A 102 10.91 -0.64 -13.44
C GLU A 102 10.67 -1.70 -12.36
N TYR A 103 9.59 -1.58 -11.58
CA TYR A 103 9.26 -2.48 -10.46
C TYR A 103 7.91 -3.21 -10.65
N ARG A 104 7.34 -3.18 -11.87
CA ARG A 104 6.11 -3.92 -12.20
C ARG A 104 6.34 -5.42 -12.21
N GLU A 105 5.27 -6.21 -12.13
CA GLU A 105 5.32 -7.68 -12.15
C GLU A 105 5.96 -8.35 -10.92
N HIS A 106 6.24 -7.56 -9.87
CA HIS A 106 6.81 -8.05 -8.60
C HIS A 106 5.78 -8.15 -7.46
N GLY A 107 4.47 -8.00 -7.77
CA GLY A 107 3.40 -8.08 -6.76
C GLY A 107 3.35 -6.93 -5.73
N LEU A 108 4.11 -5.85 -5.96
CA LEU A 108 4.22 -4.72 -5.03
C LEU A 108 2.89 -4.02 -4.76
N THR A 109 2.02 -3.93 -5.76
CA THR A 109 0.69 -3.33 -5.61
C THR A 109 -0.14 -4.09 -4.58
N CYS A 110 -0.11 -5.42 -4.60
CA CYS A 110 -0.83 -6.26 -3.64
C CYS A 110 -0.26 -6.07 -2.21
N GLN A 111 1.06 -5.94 -2.09
CA GLN A 111 1.70 -5.68 -0.80
C GLN A 111 1.28 -4.33 -0.21
N VAL A 112 1.22 -3.28 -1.03
CA VAL A 112 0.77 -1.96 -0.58
C VAL A 112 -0.72 -1.98 -0.20
N ALA A 113 -1.57 -2.62 -1.02
CA ALA A 113 -3.00 -2.75 -0.72
C ALA A 113 -3.24 -3.49 0.60
N TYR A 114 -2.54 -4.60 0.83
CA TYR A 114 -2.63 -5.36 2.07
C TYR A 114 -2.15 -4.57 3.30
N ALA A 115 -1.09 -3.76 3.15
CA ALA A 115 -0.64 -2.87 4.22
C ALA A 115 -1.70 -1.80 4.54
N GLN A 116 -2.32 -1.22 3.51
CA GLN A 116 -3.36 -0.21 3.66
C GLN A 116 -4.59 -0.77 4.39
N THR A 117 -5.03 -2.01 4.08
CA THR A 117 -6.12 -2.67 4.81
C THR A 117 -5.79 -2.82 6.30
N GLN A 118 -4.58 -3.26 6.65
CA GLN A 118 -4.17 -3.36 8.05
C GLN A 118 -4.13 -2.00 8.74
N THR A 119 -3.65 -0.94 8.06
CA THR A 119 -3.67 0.42 8.61
C THR A 119 -5.10 0.87 8.91
N LEU A 120 -6.04 0.57 8.02
CA LEU A 120 -7.46 0.86 8.23
C LEU A 120 -8.07 0.05 9.36
N ASP A 121 -7.81 -1.25 9.44
CA ASP A 121 -8.32 -2.11 10.51
C ASP A 121 -7.87 -1.60 11.89
N ASN A 122 -6.61 -1.15 11.99
CA ASN A 122 -6.07 -0.55 13.21
C ASN A 122 -6.70 0.82 13.54
N LEU A 123 -7.07 1.60 12.51
CA LEU A 123 -7.76 2.89 12.67
C LEU A 123 -9.26 2.74 12.97
N ALA A 124 -9.88 1.65 12.52
CA ALA A 124 -11.29 1.34 12.75
C ALA A 124 -11.51 0.62 14.10
N SER A 125 -10.44 0.25 14.80
CA SER A 125 -10.51 -0.23 16.18
C SER A 125 -11.22 0.83 17.06
N PRO A 126 -12.15 0.42 17.94
CA PRO A 126 -13.00 1.35 18.72
C PRO A 126 -12.24 2.33 19.63
N CYS A 127 -10.92 2.18 19.78
CA CYS A 127 -10.06 3.10 20.53
C CYS A 127 -9.27 4.08 19.65
N SER A 128 -9.35 3.99 18.32
CA SER A 128 -8.68 4.90 17.40
C SER A 128 -9.64 6.02 17.01
N PRO A 129 -9.30 7.30 17.20
CA PRO A 129 -10.09 8.38 16.63
C PRO A 129 -10.10 8.20 15.11
N MET A 130 -11.30 8.19 14.52
CA MET A 130 -11.50 8.12 13.07
C MET A 130 -10.65 9.24 12.43
N GLY A 131 -9.48 8.84 11.92
CA GLY A 131 -8.35 9.73 11.66
C GLY A 131 -8.53 10.51 10.37
N ILE A 132 -9.52 11.41 10.33
CA ILE A 132 -9.44 12.57 9.44
C ILE A 132 -8.35 13.45 10.04
N ARG A 133 -7.22 13.61 9.34
CA ARG A 133 -6.19 14.57 9.76
C ARG A 133 -6.86 15.95 9.95
N PRO A 134 -6.60 16.67 11.06
CA PRO A 134 -7.22 17.97 11.29
C PRO A 134 -7.00 18.90 10.10
N THR A 135 -8.09 19.41 9.55
CA THR A 135 -8.12 20.33 8.42
C THR A 135 -7.57 21.71 8.83
N THR A 136 -6.26 21.88 8.98
CA THR A 136 -5.65 23.23 8.92
C THR A 136 -5.54 23.67 7.46
N LEU A 137 -6.62 24.26 6.93
CA LEU A 137 -6.62 24.95 5.65
C LEU A 137 -5.40 25.88 5.55
N PRO A 138 -4.65 25.88 4.44
CA PRO A 138 -3.67 26.93 4.20
C PRO A 138 -4.45 28.25 4.10
N LYS A 139 -4.11 29.21 4.98
CA LYS A 139 -4.57 30.58 4.84
C LYS A 139 -3.98 31.14 3.55
N GLU A 140 -4.83 31.82 2.80
CA GLU A 140 -4.55 32.52 1.53
C GLU A 140 -3.33 33.44 1.61
#